data_AF-A0A200QQ27-F1
#
_entry.id   AF-A0A200QQ27-F1
#
_cell.length_a   1.000
_cell.length_b   1.000
_cell.length_c   1.000
_cell.angle_alpha   90.00
_cell.angle_beta   90.00
_cell.angle_gamma   90.00
#
_symmetry.space_group_name_H-M   'P 1'
#
loop_
_entity.id
_entity.type
_entity.pdbx_description
1 polymer ?
#
loop_
_entity_poly.entity_id
_entity_poly.type
_entity_poly.pdbx_seq_one_letter_code
_entity_poly.pdbx_strand_id
1 'polypeptide(L)' 'MNLYRFFNNAYYAKVGGVSTAEMNKLEINFLFSLDFRLQVTVATFKKYCLQLMKVAHGSYQTERPRQV' A
#
# COMPACT_ATOMS: atom_id res chain seq x y z
N MET A 1 -4.03 -26.74 4.92
CA MET A 1 -3.20 -25.51 4.87
C MET A 1 -4.11 -24.32 5.14
N ASN A 2 -3.93 -23.60 6.24
CA ASN A 2 -4.62 -22.32 6.46
C ASN A 2 -3.78 -21.20 5.83
N LEU A 3 -4.19 -20.72 4.65
CA LEU A 3 -3.50 -19.71 3.84
C LEU A 3 -3.73 -18.26 4.30
N TYR A 4 -4.47 -18.04 5.39
CA TYR A 4 -4.80 -16.72 5.90
C TYR A 4 -4.44 -16.61 7.38
N ARG A 5 -3.18 -16.24 7.65
CA ARG A 5 -2.72 -15.97 9.01
C ARG A 5 -2.62 -14.46 9.21
N PHE A 6 -3.50 -13.93 10.03
CA PHE A 6 -3.43 -12.57 10.53
C PHE A 6 -2.84 -12.59 11.94
N PHE A 7 -2.12 -11.54 12.29
CA PHE A 7 -1.63 -11.33 13.65
C PHE A 7 -2.31 -10.12 14.28
N ASN A 8 -2.22 -9.98 15.60
CA ASN A 8 -2.80 -8.83 16.28
C ASN A 8 -1.88 -7.59 16.16
N ASN A 9 -2.40 -6.44 16.55
CA ASN A 9 -1.66 -5.18 16.50
C ASN A 9 -0.42 -5.18 17.40
N ALA A 10 -0.40 -5.95 18.49
CA ALA A 10 0.79 -6.07 19.32
C ALA A 10 1.95 -6.75 18.56
N TYR A 11 1.66 -7.77 17.77
CA TYR A 11 2.63 -8.42 16.90
C TYR A 11 3.11 -7.47 15.80
N TYR A 12 2.20 -6.83 15.07
CA TYR A 12 2.57 -5.89 14.00
C TYR A 12 3.33 -4.68 14.54
N ALA A 13 2.99 -4.17 15.72
CA ALA A 13 3.72 -3.10 16.39
C ALA A 13 5.17 -3.49 16.68
N LYS A 14 5.39 -4.72 17.19
CA LYS A 14 6.73 -5.25 17.43
C LYS A 14 7.56 -5.35 16.14
N VAL A 15 6.97 -5.83 15.05
CA VAL A 15 7.65 -5.94 13.75
C VAL A 15 7.94 -4.55 13.15
N GLY A 16 7.00 -3.62 13.27
CA GLY A 16 7.10 -2.27 12.74
C GLY A 16 7.93 -1.29 13.57
N GLY A 17 8.40 -1.69 14.76
CA GLY A 17 9.22 -0.84 15.63
C GLY A 17 8.45 0.30 16.30
N VAL A 18 7.14 0.13 16.52
CA VAL A 18 6.26 1.13 17.15
C VAL A 18 5.57 0.57 18.38
N SER A 19 4.98 1.45 19.20
CA SER A 19 4.16 0.99 20.33
C SER A 19 2.84 0.37 19.86
N THR A 20 2.24 -0.53 20.65
CA THR A 20 0.91 -1.06 20.33
C THR A 20 -0.16 0.03 20.28
N ALA A 21 -0.06 1.05 21.14
CA ALA A 21 -0.98 2.20 21.13
C ALA A 21 -0.89 2.99 19.82
N GLU A 22 0.32 3.19 19.31
CA GLU A 22 0.55 3.82 18.01
C GLU A 22 -0.01 2.97 16.87
N MET A 23 0.27 1.66 16.84
CA MET A 23 -0.29 0.74 15.84
C MET A 23 -1.82 0.76 15.83
N ASN A 24 -2.46 0.74 17.01
CA ASN A 24 -3.92 0.84 17.12
C ASN A 24 -4.46 2.16 16.55
N LYS A 25 -3.77 3.28 16.84
CA LYS A 25 -4.16 4.60 16.30
C LYS A 25 -3.99 4.65 14.78
N LEU A 26 -2.91 4.10 14.26
CA LEU A 26 -2.65 4.04 12.81
C LEU A 26 -3.70 3.18 12.10
N GLU A 27 -4.06 2.02 12.66
CA GLU A 27 -5.11 1.15 12.10
C GLU A 27 -6.44 1.90 11.98
N ILE A 28 -6.90 2.53 13.08
CA ILE A 28 -8.18 3.26 13.07
C ILE A 28 -8.15 4.43 12.09
N ASN A 29 -7.07 5.22 12.07
CA ASN A 29 -6.92 6.33 11.12
C ASN A 29 -6.96 5.86 9.66
N PHE A 30 -6.30 4.72 9.36
CA PHE A 30 -6.30 4.14 8.03
C PHE A 30 -7.70 3.64 7.63
N LEU A 31 -8.41 2.95 8.52
CA LEU A 31 -9.77 2.48 8.26
C LEU A 31 -10.74 3.62 7.97
N PHE A 32 -10.67 4.71 8.73
CA PHE A 32 -11.45 5.92 8.46
C PHE A 32 -11.07 6.56 7.12
N SER A 33 -9.78 6.63 6.79
CA SER A 33 -9.31 7.18 5.50
C SER A 33 -9.83 6.40 4.29
N LEU A 34 -10.19 5.13 4.48
CA LEU A 34 -10.79 4.27 3.45
C LEU A 34 -12.32 4.25 3.47
N ASP A 35 -12.96 4.97 4.39
CA ASP A 35 -14.39 4.79 4.72
C ASP A 35 -14.75 3.32 4.95
N PHE A 36 -13.85 2.55 5.58
CA PHE A 36 -13.98 1.11 5.81
C PHE A 36 -14.20 0.25 4.54
N ARG A 37 -13.92 0.78 3.34
CA ARG A 37 -14.00 0.04 2.07
C ARG A 37 -12.74 -0.80 1.84
N LEU A 38 -12.68 -1.98 2.45
CA LEU A 38 -11.50 -2.86 2.43
C LEU A 38 -11.52 -3.92 1.31
N GLN A 39 -12.68 -4.16 0.71
CA GLN A 39 -12.82 -5.17 -0.34
C GLN A 39 -12.25 -4.66 -1.66
N VAL A 40 -11.31 -5.41 -2.24
CA VAL A 40 -10.75 -5.14 -3.56
C VAL A 40 -11.13 -6.28 -4.51
N THR A 41 -11.77 -5.94 -5.63
CA THR A 41 -12.05 -6.93 -6.68
C THR A 41 -10.79 -7.22 -7.50
N VAL A 42 -10.72 -8.39 -8.13
CA VAL A 42 -9.63 -8.74 -9.05
C VAL A 42 -9.48 -7.71 -10.17
N ALA A 43 -10.59 -7.18 -10.69
CA ALA A 43 -10.58 -6.14 -11.72
C ALA A 43 -9.96 -4.83 -11.21
N THR A 44 -10.34 -4.40 -10.00
CA THR A 44 -9.77 -3.22 -9.32
C THR A 44 -8.27 -3.38 -9.12
N PHE A 45 -7.83 -4.52 -8.58
CA PHE A 45 -6.41 -4.81 -8.36
C PHE A 45 -5.61 -4.75 -9.67
N LYS A 46 -6.08 -5.45 -10.72
CA LYS A 46 -5.44 -5.43 -12.05
C LYS A 46 -5.35 -4.02 -12.63
N LYS A 47 -6.39 -3.21 -12.49
CA LYS A 47 -6.39 -1.81 -12.93
C LYS A 47 -5.27 -1.01 -12.26
N TYR A 48 -5.11 -1.12 -10.94
CA TYR A 48 -4.05 -0.42 -10.22
C TYR A 48 -2.64 -0.92 -10.61
N CYS A 49 -2.45 -2.22 -10.79
CA CYS A 49 -1.17 -2.75 -11.30
C CYS A 49 -0.80 -2.14 -12.66
N LEU A 50 -1.76 -2.09 -13.60
CA LEU A 50 -1.53 -1.49 -14.92
C LEU A 50 -1.21 0.01 -14.83
N GLN A 51 -1.85 0.75 -13.92
CA GLN A 51 -1.54 2.16 -13.69
C GLN A 51 -0.11 2.35 -13.15
N LEU A 52 0.30 1.55 -12.16
CA LEU A 52 1.66 1.59 -11.63
C LEU A 52 2.71 1.25 -12.70
N MET A 53 2.46 0.24 -13.53
CA MET A 53 3.34 -0.12 -14.64
C MET A 53 3.46 1.00 -15.68
N LYS A 54 2.37 1.73 -15.98
CA LYS A 54 2.41 2.87 -16.90
C LYS A 54 3.25 4.02 -16.33
N VAL A 55 3.14 4.31 -15.05
CA VAL A 55 3.96 5.34 -14.39
C VAL A 55 5.44 4.95 -14.44
N ALA A 56 5.77 3.70 -14.10
CA ALA A 56 7.14 3.19 -14.13
C ALA A 56 7.76 3.20 -15.55
N HIS A 57 6.97 2.94 -16.59
CA HIS A 57 7.44 3.01 -17.98
C HIS A 57 7.42 4.45 -18.54
N GLY A 58 6.54 5.32 -18.03
CA GLY A 58 6.43 6.73 -18.45
C GLY A 58 7.54 7.64 -17.90
N SER A 59 8.26 7.21 -16.87
CA SER A 59 9.41 7.93 -16.29
C SER A 59 10.72 7.85 -17.09
N TYR A 60 10.72 7.29 -18.30
CA TYR A 60 11.89 7.26 -19.20
C TYR A 60 11.97 8.45 -20.19
N GLN A 61 11.16 9.50 -20.04
CA GLN A 61 11.40 10.78 -20.73
C GLN A 61 12.01 11.82 -19.80
N THR A 62 13.18 11.51 -19.24
CA THR A 62 14.07 12.54 -18.69
C THR A 62 14.76 13.23 -19.87
N GLU A 63 14.45 14.51 -20.02
CA GLU A 63 15.09 15.54 -20.85
C GLU A 63 16.40 15.11 -21.54
N ARG A 64 16.35 14.95 -22.88
CA ARG A 64 17.57 14.88 -23.69
C ARG A 64 18.31 16.22 -23.58
N PRO A 65 19.58 16.27 -23.15
CA PRO A 65 20.34 17.52 -23.16
C PRO A 65 20.45 18.02 -24.60
N ARG A 66 20.14 19.31 -24.81
CA ARG A 66 20.38 20.00 -26.08
C ARG A 66 21.87 19.94 -26.38
N GLN A 67 22.22 19.27 -27.48
CA GLN A 67 23.57 19.26 -28.04
C GLN A 67 23.94 20.71 -28.38
N VAL A 68 25.04 21.21 -27.81
CA VAL A 68 25.77 22.40 -28.25
C VAL A 68 27.11 21.93 -28.75
#